data_AF-A0A2R6NH80-F1
#
_entry.id   AF-A0A2R6NH80-F1
#
_cell.length_a   1.000
_cell.length_b   1.000
_cell.length_c   1.000
_cell.angle_alpha   90.00
_cell.angle_beta   90.00
_cell.angle_gamma   90.00
#
_symmetry.space_group_name_H-M   'P 1'
#
loop_
_entity.id
_entity.type
_entity.pdbx_description
1 polymer ?
#
loop_
_entity_poly.entity_id
_entity_poly.type
_entity_poly.pdbx_seq_one_letter_code
_entity_poly.pdbx_strand_id
1 'polypeptide(L)'
;MVQVPAHPAYLKPSLASAGLRSYLSEVTQVGGDPDKAIAKVYELARLENPPLRLPLGEETVAGFREKLAHIAGEVDKYESWSKDLAAEN
;
A
#
# COMPACT_ATOMS: atom_id res chain seq x y z
N MET A 1 -6.94 -15.75 1.44
CA MET A 1 -6.67 -14.74 2.48
C MET A 1 -6.78 -15.41 3.84
N VAL A 2 -5.84 -15.19 4.77
CA VAL A 2 -5.92 -15.79 6.12
C VAL A 2 -6.94 -14.99 6.94
N GLN A 3 -8.00 -15.65 7.40
CA GLN A 3 -9.03 -15.07 8.26
C GLN A 3 -8.73 -15.42 9.71
N VAL A 4 -8.65 -14.41 10.57
CA VAL A 4 -8.51 -14.58 12.01
C VAL A 4 -9.77 -14.05 12.70
N PRO A 5 -10.21 -14.65 13.82
CA PRO A 5 -11.39 -14.19 14.55
C PRO A 5 -11.28 -12.70 14.93
N ALA A 6 -12.33 -11.93 14.66
CA ALA A 6 -12.36 -10.52 15.01
C ALA A 6 -12.51 -10.35 16.54
N HIS A 7 -11.69 -9.47 17.13
CA HIS A 7 -11.79 -9.15 18.55
C HIS A 7 -13.14 -8.48 18.87
N PRO A 8 -13.80 -8.77 20.02
CA PRO A 8 -15.16 -8.28 20.34
C PRO A 8 -15.36 -6.76 20.21
N ALA A 9 -14.34 -5.97 20.53
CA ALA A 9 -14.36 -4.51 20.39
C ALA A 9 -14.62 -4.02 18.94
N TYR A 10 -14.36 -4.85 17.92
CA TYR A 10 -14.48 -4.51 16.50
C TYR A 10 -15.69 -5.15 15.80
N LEU A 11 -16.65 -5.69 16.57
CA LEU A 11 -17.86 -6.32 16.02
C LEU A 11 -19.01 -5.33 15.74
N LYS A 12 -18.86 -4.06 16.13
CA LYS A 12 -19.90 -3.05 15.91
C LYS A 12 -20.10 -2.80 14.41
N PRO A 13 -21.31 -2.96 13.86
CA PRO A 13 -21.55 -2.82 12.41
C PRO A 13 -21.27 -1.42 11.85
N SER A 14 -21.33 -0.38 12.67
CA SER A 14 -21.04 1.00 12.27
C SER A 14 -19.54 1.28 12.10
N LEU A 15 -18.66 0.37 12.49
CA LEU A 15 -17.22 0.56 12.34
C LEU A 15 -16.80 0.29 10.89
N ALA A 16 -16.04 1.21 10.31
CA ALA A 16 -15.43 1.03 9.00
C ALA A 16 -14.61 -0.28 8.92
N SER A 17 -13.97 -0.69 10.02
CA SER A 17 -13.25 -1.96 10.10
C SER A 17 -14.14 -3.19 9.97
N ALA A 18 -15.38 -3.14 10.48
CA ALA A 18 -16.33 -4.25 10.36
C ALA A 18 -16.81 -4.39 8.91
N GLY A 19 -17.16 -3.27 8.27
CA GLY A 19 -17.52 -3.24 6.85
C GLY A 19 -16.40 -3.73 5.93
N LEU A 20 -15.17 -3.25 6.11
CA LEU A 20 -14.03 -3.67 5.30
C LEU A 20 -13.71 -5.16 5.46
N ARG A 21 -13.78 -5.72 6.68
CA ARG A 21 -13.58 -7.17 6.89
C ARG A 21 -14.65 -8.00 6.19
N SER A 22 -15.92 -7.57 6.24
CA SER A 22 -17.00 -8.25 5.53
C SER A 22 -16.74 -8.29 4.03
N TYR A 23 -16.43 -7.12 3.45
CA TYR A 23 -16.09 -7.03 2.03
C TYR A 23 -14.90 -7.94 1.66
N LEU A 24 -13.81 -7.89 2.42
CA LEU A 24 -12.63 -8.73 2.17
C LEU A 24 -12.90 -10.23 2.38
N SER A 25 -13.88 -10.61 3.19
CA SER A 25 -14.31 -12.01 3.32
C SER A 25 -15.08 -12.51 2.10
N GLU A 26 -15.74 -11.60 1.37
CA GLU A 26 -16.46 -11.88 0.12
C GLU A 26 -15.54 -11.88 -1.11
N VAL A 27 -14.34 -11.27 -1.02
CA VAL A 27 -13.33 -11.33 -2.08
C VAL A 27 -12.74 -12.74 -2.16
N THR A 28 -13.26 -13.53 -3.09
CA THR A 28 -12.87 -14.94 -3.29
C THR A 28 -11.62 -15.11 -4.13
N GLN A 29 -11.22 -14.10 -4.91
CA GLN A 29 -10.03 -14.12 -5.76
C GLN A 29 -9.06 -13.00 -5.39
N VAL A 30 -8.14 -13.32 -4.49
CA VAL A 30 -6.92 -12.53 -4.34
C VAL A 30 -5.92 -13.13 -5.33
N GLY A 31 -5.61 -12.39 -6.40
CA GLY A 31 -4.64 -12.83 -7.41
C GLY A 31 -3.23 -12.96 -6.85
N GLY A 32 -2.35 -13.59 -7.65
CA GLY A 32 -0.94 -13.78 -7.32
C GLY A 32 -0.61 -15.18 -6.80
N ASP A 33 0.68 -15.51 -6.85
CA ASP A 33 1.23 -16.82 -6.49
C ASP A 33 2.15 -16.63 -5.26
N PRO A 34 1.76 -17.15 -4.08
CA PRO A 34 2.52 -16.92 -2.85
C PRO A 34 3.90 -17.58 -2.88
N ASP A 35 4.06 -18.70 -3.56
CA ASP A 35 5.33 -19.41 -3.67
C ASP A 35 6.32 -18.62 -4.54
N LYS A 36 5.83 -18.02 -5.63
CA LYS A 36 6.64 -17.10 -6.44
C LYS A 36 6.96 -15.82 -5.68
N ALA A 37 6.02 -15.29 -4.91
CA ALA A 37 6.23 -14.07 -4.13
C ALA A 37 7.32 -14.28 -3.07
N ILE A 38 7.28 -15.37 -2.30
CA ILE A 38 8.29 -15.63 -1.27
C ILE A 38 9.68 -15.91 -1.88
N ALA A 39 9.75 -16.55 -3.05
CA ALA A 39 11.01 -16.70 -3.77
C ALA A 39 11.68 -15.34 -4.07
N LYS A 40 10.90 -14.33 -4.48
CA LYS A 40 11.40 -12.95 -4.69
C LYS A 40 11.82 -12.26 -3.40
N VAL A 41 11.17 -12.54 -2.27
CA VAL A 41 11.62 -12.05 -0.96
C VAL A 41 12.96 -12.65 -0.56
N TYR A 42 13.18 -13.95 -0.82
CA TYR A 42 14.50 -14.58 -0.58
C TYR A 42 15.59 -14.01 -1.48
N GLU A 43 15.29 -13.69 -2.75
CA GLU A 43 16.23 -13.00 -3.64
C GLU A 43 16.55 -11.58 -3.11
N LEU A 44 15.53 -10.82 -2.68
CA LEU A 44 15.68 -9.47 -2.12
C LEU A 44 16.60 -9.46 -0.90
N ALA A 45 16.48 -10.44 0.00
CA ALA A 45 17.28 -10.55 1.22
C ALA A 45 18.77 -10.81 0.96
N ARG A 46 19.14 -11.20 -0.27
CA ARG A 46 20.53 -11.47 -0.67
C ARG A 46 21.18 -10.31 -1.42
N LEU A 47 20.46 -9.23 -1.68
CA LEU A 47 21.04 -8.04 -2.31
C LEU A 47 21.97 -7.34 -1.32
N GLU A 48 23.14 -6.92 -1.78
CA GLU A 48 24.08 -6.13 -0.98
C GLU A 48 23.47 -4.78 -0.57
N ASN A 49 22.69 -4.17 -1.47
CA ASN A 49 21.98 -2.92 -1.25
C ASN A 49 20.50 -3.06 -1.66
N PRO A 50 19.64 -3.61 -0.78
CA PRO A 50 18.25 -3.83 -1.11
C PRO A 50 17.45 -2.51 -1.15
N PRO A 51 16.45 -2.38 -2.04
CA PRO A 51 15.56 -1.23 -2.03
C PRO A 51 14.67 -1.20 -0.78
N LEU A 52 14.29 0.01 -0.33
CA LEU A 52 13.35 0.18 0.78
C LEU A 52 11.95 -0.36 0.48
N ARG A 53 11.51 -0.30 -0.78
CA ARG A 53 10.21 -0.80 -1.23
C ARG A 53 10.39 -1.56 -2.54
N LEU A 54 9.85 -2.79 -2.59
CA LEU A 54 9.80 -3.61 -3.79
C LEU A 54 8.35 -3.95 -4.11
N PRO A 55 7.73 -3.31 -5.13
CA PRO A 55 6.42 -3.71 -5.64
C PRO A 55 6.47 -5.15 -6.19
N LEU A 56 5.51 -5.99 -5.80
CA LEU A 56 5.36 -7.36 -6.30
C LEU A 56 4.02 -7.50 -7.03
N GLY A 57 4.05 -7.96 -8.29
CA GLY A 57 2.89 -8.05 -9.18
C GLY A 57 2.76 -6.85 -10.13
N GLU A 58 2.27 -7.10 -11.35
CA GLU A 58 2.18 -6.10 -12.41
C GLU A 58 1.21 -4.96 -12.07
N GLU A 59 0.05 -5.30 -11.51
CA GLU A 59 -0.95 -4.31 -11.04
C GLU A 59 -0.36 -3.42 -9.94
N THR A 60 0.42 -3.99 -9.03
CA THR A 60 1.11 -3.23 -7.97
C THR A 60 2.10 -2.23 -8.58
N VAL A 61 2.86 -2.64 -9.60
CA VAL A 61 3.78 -1.73 -10.30
C VAL A 61 3.03 -0.59 -10.99
N ALA A 62 1.91 -0.90 -11.67
CA ALA A 62 1.07 0.10 -12.31
C ALA A 62 0.50 1.11 -11.30
N GLY A 63 -0.09 0.63 -10.21
CA GLY A 63 -0.66 1.48 -9.16
C GLY A 63 0.39 2.34 -8.44
N PHE A 64 1.60 1.81 -8.23
CA PHE A 64 2.71 2.61 -7.69
C PHE A 64 3.10 3.75 -8.64
N ARG A 65 3.21 3.47 -9.94
CA ARG A 65 3.55 4.49 -10.96
C ARG A 65 2.47 5.56 -11.05
N GLU A 66 1.21 5.16 -11.09
CA GLU A 66 0.07 6.08 -11.12
C GLU A 66 0.06 6.99 -9.89
N LYS A 67 0.20 6.41 -8.69
CA LYS A 67 0.24 7.18 -7.45
C LYS A 67 1.40 8.18 -7.43
N LEU A 68 2.60 7.76 -7.86
CA LEU A 68 3.75 8.66 -7.91
C LEU A 68 3.54 9.79 -8.91
N ALA A 69 2.97 9.49 -10.09
CA ALA A 69 2.66 10.52 -11.08
C ALA A 69 1.62 11.53 -10.56
N HIS A 70 0.60 11.06 -9.84
CA HIS A 70 -0.40 11.93 -9.22
C HIS A 70 0.23 12.86 -8.18
N ILE A 71 1.01 12.30 -7.25
CA ILE A 71 1.69 13.07 -6.20
C ILE A 71 2.65 14.09 -6.82
N ALA A 72 3.47 13.67 -7.80
CA ALA A 72 4.39 14.57 -8.48
C ALA A 72 3.65 15.71 -9.17
N GLY A 73 2.56 15.42 -9.88
CA GLY A 73 1.74 16.44 -10.53
C GLY A 73 1.09 17.42 -9.54
N GLU A 74 0.67 16.95 -8.37
CA GLU A 74 0.16 17.82 -7.29
C GLU A 74 1.27 18.71 -6.71
N VAL A 75 2.47 18.16 -6.50
CA VAL A 75 3.63 18.90 -6.04
C VAL A 75 3.97 20.01 -7.03
N ASP A 76 4.07 19.70 -8.33
CA ASP A 76 4.38 20.67 -9.37
C ASP A 76 3.30 21.77 -9.45
N LYS A 77 2.02 21.39 -9.34
CA LYS A 77 0.89 22.32 -9.40
C LYS A 77 0.89 23.34 -8.26
N TYR A 78 1.27 22.91 -7.06
CA TYR A 78 1.19 23.73 -5.85
C TYR A 78 2.57 24.13 -5.31
N GLU A 79 3.64 23.94 -6.08
CA GLU A 79 5.02 24.24 -5.66
C GLU A 79 5.17 25.66 -5.13
N SER A 80 4.54 26.63 -5.80
CA SER A 80 4.60 28.05 -5.45
C SER A 80 4.06 28.37 -4.06
N TRP A 81 3.15 27.55 -3.52
CA TRP A 81 2.59 27.73 -2.17
C TRP A 81 3.63 27.47 -1.08
N SER A 82 4.74 26.80 -1.42
CA SER A 82 5.83 26.56 -0.49
C SER A 82 6.82 27.73 -0.41
N LYS A 83 6.72 28.71 -1.33
CA LYS A 83 7.60 29.89 -1.31
C LYS A 83 7.23 30.77 -0.10
N ASP A 84 8.26 31.23 0.61
CA ASP A 84 8.17 32.17 1.73
C ASP A 84 7.52 31.65 3.03
N LEU A 85 7.50 30.33 3.24
CA LEU A 85 7.00 29.71 4.49
C LEU A 85 8.06 29.59 5.62
N ALA A 86 9.31 30.01 5.36
CA ALA A 86 10.34 29.98 6.40
C ALA A 86 10.06 31.06 7.46
N ALA A 87 10.19 30.71 8.75
CA ALA A 87 10.08 31.69 9.83
C ALA A 87 11.27 32.67 9.77
N GLU A 88 10.99 33.97 9.89
CA GLU A 88 12.02 35.00 10.08
C GLU A 88 12.62 34.82 11.48
N ASN A 89 13.95 34.63 11.54
CA ASN A 89 14.74 34.62 12.78
C ASN A 89 15.22 36.04 13.11
#